data_AF-A0A060C8U3-F1
#
_entry.id   AF-A0A060C8U3-F1
#
_cell.length_a   1.000
_cell.length_b   1.000
_cell.length_c   1.000
_cell.angle_alpha   90.00
_cell.angle_beta   90.00
_cell.angle_gamma   90.00
#
_symmetry.space_group_name_H-M   'P 1'
#
loop_
_entity.id
_entity.type
_entity.pdbx_description
1 polymer ?
#
loop_
_entity_poly.entity_id
_entity_poly.type
_entity_poly.pdbx_seq_one_letter_code
_entity_poly.pdbx_strand_id
1 'polypeptide(L)' 'MTEKAMTTLSSADIIEIMKLLPHRYPFLMVDRIVDIDGDDSAVGIKNVTVNEPHFAG' A
#
# COMPACT_ATOMS: atom_id res chain seq x y z
N MET A 1 9.54 17.36 -24.86
CA MET A 1 8.51 16.37 -24.50
C MET A 1 9.13 15.51 -23.42
N THR A 2 8.72 15.48 -22.16
CA THR A 2 7.75 16.24 -21.36
C THR A 2 8.29 16.08 -19.94
N GLU A 3 8.40 17.18 -19.22
CA GLU A 3 8.93 17.24 -17.86
C GLU A 3 7.92 16.57 -16.92
N LYS A 4 8.23 15.36 -16.41
CA LYS A 4 7.41 14.69 -15.41
C LYS A 4 7.83 15.25 -14.05
N ALA A 5 7.15 16.30 -13.61
CA ALA A 5 7.14 16.69 -12.20
C ALA A 5 6.45 15.56 -11.42
N MET A 6 7.20 14.52 -11.06
CA MET A 6 6.74 13.43 -10.20
C MET A 6 6.53 13.98 -8.80
N THR A 7 5.27 14.05 -8.39
CA THR A 7 4.89 14.27 -6.99
C THR A 7 5.29 13.02 -6.21
N THR A 8 6.52 12.98 -5.69
CA THR A 8 7.09 11.83 -4.97
C THR A 8 6.46 11.70 -3.58
N LEU A 9 5.30 11.05 -3.48
CA LEU A 9 4.89 10.44 -2.21
C LEU A 9 5.85 9.26 -1.96
N SER A 10 6.93 9.53 -1.24
CA SER A 10 8.12 8.67 -1.25
C SER A 10 7.92 7.30 -0.59
N SER A 11 6.89 7.13 0.24
CA SER A 11 6.49 5.88 0.89
C SER A 11 5.22 6.12 1.70
N ALA A 12 4.45 5.07 2.02
CA ALA A 12 3.34 5.16 2.97
C ALA A 12 3.36 4.02 3.98
N ASP A 13 3.24 4.36 5.26
CA ASP A 13 3.13 3.36 6.34
C ASP A 13 1.66 2.99 6.60
N ILE A 14 1.43 1.89 7.33
CA ILE A 14 0.09 1.35 7.60
C ILE A 14 -0.92 2.38 8.15
N ILE A 15 -0.47 3.34 8.97
CA ILE A 15 -1.33 4.40 9.52
C ILE A 15 -1.84 5.33 8.42
N GLU A 16 -0.97 5.68 7.46
CA GLU A 16 -1.34 6.53 6.33
C GLU A 16 -2.24 5.76 5.37
N ILE A 17 -1.91 4.50 5.09
CA ILE A 17 -2.73 3.60 4.26
C ILE A 17 -4.14 3.48 4.84
N MET A 18 -4.28 3.31 6.16
CA MET A 18 -5.60 3.25 6.81
C MET A 18 -6.38 4.57 6.76
N LYS A 19 -5.71 5.72 6.68
CA LYS A 19 -6.37 7.02 6.51
C LYS A 19 -6.83 7.24 5.08
N LEU A 20 -6.03 6.79 4.11
CA LEU A 20 -6.27 6.97 2.68
C LEU A 20 -7.29 5.96 2.14
N LEU A 21 -7.23 4.71 2.61
CA LEU A 21 -8.10 3.63 2.14
C LEU A 21 -9.20 3.32 3.15
N PRO A 22 -10.43 3.02 2.68
CA PRO A 22 -11.53 2.60 3.56
C PRO A 22 -11.39 1.15 4.05
N HIS A 23 -10.53 0.35 3.41
CA HIS A 23 -10.34 -1.07 3.74
C HIS A 23 -9.82 -1.26 5.17
N ARG A 24 -10.36 -2.25 5.87
CA ARG A 24 -9.97 -2.66 7.23
C ARG A 24 -9.81 -4.17 7.30
N TYR A 25 -9.28 -4.66 8.41
CA TYR A 25 -9.22 -6.09 8.68
C TYR A 25 -10.60 -6.75 8.43
N PRO A 26 -10.67 -7.87 7.71
CA PRO A 26 -9.58 -8.71 7.18
C PRO A 26 -9.18 -8.44 5.71
N PHE A 27 -9.66 -7.34 5.10
CA PHE A 27 -9.50 -7.05 3.66
C PHE A 27 -8.47 -5.95 3.35
N LEU A 28 -7.83 -5.36 4.35
CA LEU A 28 -6.67 -4.51 4.11
C LEU A 28 -5.45 -5.40 3.83
N MET A 29 -5.04 -5.46 2.56
CA MET A 29 -3.99 -6.37 2.08
C MET A 29 -2.69 -5.64 1.67
N VAL A 30 -2.43 -4.47 2.25
CA VAL A 30 -1.20 -3.69 2.02
C VAL A 30 -0.69 -3.20 3.36
N ASP A 31 0.54 -3.59 3.71
CA ASP A 31 1.16 -3.21 4.99
C ASP A 31 2.01 -1.94 4.88
N ARG A 32 2.70 -1.79 3.75
CA ARG A 32 3.57 -0.63 3.46
C ARG A 32 3.63 -0.39 1.96
N ILE A 33 3.76 0.87 1.57
CA ILE A 33 4.14 1.29 0.21
C ILE A 33 5.58 1.77 0.24
N VAL A 34 6.43 1.19 -0.62
CA VAL A 34 7.87 1.50 -0.69
C VAL A 34 8.21 2.45 -1.83
N ASP A 35 7.36 2.55 -2.84
CA ASP A 35 7.54 3.48 -3.97
C ASP A 35 6.19 3.84 -4.58
N ILE A 36 6.02 5.10 -5.01
CA ILE A 36 4.81 5.63 -5.66
C ILE A 36 5.24 6.56 -6.80
N ASP A 37 4.91 6.18 -8.03
CA ASP A 37 5.01 7.03 -9.22
C ASP A 37 3.68 7.71 -9.49
N GLY A 38 3.38 8.75 -8.70
CA GLY A 38 2.15 9.56 -8.86
C GLY A 38 0.90 8.70 -8.97
N ASP A 39 0.21 8.82 -10.11
CA ASP A 39 -1.00 8.06 -10.44
C ASP A 39 -0.73 6.85 -11.36
N ASP A 40 0.52 6.66 -11.81
CA ASP A 40 0.86 5.64 -12.81
C ASP A 40 1.12 4.26 -12.18
N SER A 41 1.87 4.21 -11.07
CA SER A 41 2.18 2.94 -10.40
C SER A 41 2.58 3.10 -8.94
N ALA A 42 2.49 2.01 -8.17
CA ALA A 42 3.01 1.93 -6.82
C ALA A 42 3.54 0.53 -6.52
N VAL A 43 4.58 0.44 -5.68
CA VAL A 43 5.15 -0.82 -5.19
C VAL A 43 4.89 -0.93 -3.70
N GLY A 44 4.17 -1.98 -3.30
CA GLY A 44 3.79 -2.24 -1.92
C GLY A 44 4.26 -3.59 -1.41
N ILE A 45 4.30 -3.73 -0.09
CA ILE A 45 4.62 -4.95 0.64
C ILE A 45 3.38 -5.40 1.42
N LYS A 46 3.10 -6.71 1.34
CA LYS A 46 2.14 -7.42 2.19
C LYS A 46 2.88 -8.57 2.85
N ASN A 47 2.98 -8.55 4.17
CA ASN A 47 3.58 -9.64 4.91
C ASN A 47 2.60 -10.82 4.94
N VAL A 48 3.14 -12.04 4.81
CA VAL A 48 2.36 -13.27 4.85
C VAL A 48 2.65 -14.00 6.16
N THR A 49 1.63 -14.23 6.96
CA THR A 49 1.74 -14.98 8.22
C THR A 49 0.61 -15.99 8.38
N VAL A 50 0.92 -17.12 9.02
CA VAL A 50 -0.06 -18.17 9.35
C VAL A 50 -1.20 -17.68 10.25
N ASN A 51 -1.04 -16.54 10.91
CA ASN A 51 -2.06 -15.93 11.78
C ASN A 51 -3.09 -15.07 11.01
N GLU A 52 -3.12 -15.11 9.68
CA GLU A 52 -4.13 -14.40 8.89
C GLU A 52 -5.42 -15.23 8.75
N PRO A 53 -6.60 -14.57 8.78
CA PRO A 53 -7.89 -15.26 8.87
C PRO A 53 -8.22 -16.14 7.66
N HIS A 54 -7.65 -15.87 6.48
CA HIS A 54 -7.86 -16.69 5.29
C HIS A 54 -7.06 -18.00 5.31
N PHE A 55 -6.08 -18.16 6.20
CA PHE A 55 -5.40 -19.46 6.41
C PHE A 55 -6.19 -20.39 7.34
N ALA A 56 -7.32 -19.94 7.90
CA ALA A 56 -8.16 -20.78 8.75
C ALA A 56 -9.04 -21.79 7.98
N GLY A 57 -9.13 -21.72 6.64
CA GLY A 57 -9.91 -22.68 5.84
C GLY A 57 -10.02 -22.36 4.36
#